data_AF-A0A2V7MDZ2-F1
#
_entry.id   AF-A0A2V7MDZ2-F1
#
_cell.length_a   1.000
_cell.length_b   1.000
_cell.length_c   1.000
_cell.angle_alpha   90.00
_cell.angle_beta   90.00
_cell.angle_gamma   90.00
#
_symmetry.space_group_name_H-M   'P 1'
#
loop_
_entity.id
_entity.type
_entity.pdbx_description
1 polymer ?
#
loop_
_entity_poly.entity_id
_entity_poly.type
_entity_poly.pdbx_seq_one_letter_code
_entity_poly.pdbx_strand_id
1 'polypeptide(L)' 'MNISELFIRRPVMTTLVMTGILVFGLMAYRLLSVSNLPNVDFPTIQVNASLPGASPETM' A
#
# COMPACT_ATOMS: atom_id res chain seq x y z
N MET A 1 34.50 -18.16 6.48
CA MET A 1 33.70 -18.08 5.23
C MET A 1 33.65 -16.64 4.79
N ASN A 2 34.12 -16.34 3.59
CA ASN A 2 34.19 -14.96 3.08
C ASN A 2 33.13 -14.79 1.99
N ILE A 3 31.97 -14.25 2.36
CA ILE A 3 30.80 -14.16 1.47
C ILE A 3 31.11 -13.29 0.26
N SER A 4 31.88 -12.21 0.45
CA SER A 4 32.29 -11.28 -0.60
C SER A 4 33.18 -11.92 -1.67
N GLU A 5 33.98 -12.94 -1.32
CA GLU A 5 34.90 -13.59 -2.24
C GLU A 5 34.17 -14.28 -3.41
N LEU A 6 33.00 -14.88 -3.14
CA LEU A 6 32.19 -15.55 -4.15
C LEU A 6 31.70 -14.57 -5.22
N PHE A 7 31.26 -13.38 -4.80
CA PHE A 7 30.75 -12.34 -5.70
C PHE A 7 31.87 -11.70 -6.55
N ILE A 8 33.08 -11.58 -6.00
CA ILE A 8 34.26 -11.04 -6.71
C ILE A 8 34.77 -12.04 -7.75
N ARG A 9 34.84 -13.34 -7.40
CA ARG A 9 35.35 -14.38 -8.31
C ARG A 9 34.39 -14.72 -9.46
N ARG A 10 33.10 -14.42 -9.33
CA ARG A 10 32.07 -14.70 -10.35
C ARG A 10 31.31 -13.43 -10.76
N PRO A 11 31.98 -12.45 -11.41
CA PRO A 11 31.38 -11.14 -11.71
C PRO A 11 30.16 -11.23 -12.64
N VAL A 12 30.11 -12.21 -13.55
CA VAL A 12 28.96 -12.42 -14.45
C VAL A 12 27.72 -12.88 -13.67
N MET A 13 27.87 -13.76 -12.69
CA MET A 13 26.73 -14.19 -11.87
C MET A 13 26.21 -13.03 -11.02
N THR A 14 27.11 -12.28 -10.38
CA THR A 14 26.76 -11.13 -9.54
C THR A 14 26.02 -10.06 -10.32
N THR A 15 26.47 -9.75 -11.54
CA THR A 15 25.82 -8.75 -12.40
C THR A 15 24.42 -9.21 -12.83
N LEU A 16 24.25 -10.46 -13.25
CA LEU A 16 22.93 -11.01 -13.58
C LEU A 16 21.96 -10.96 -12.41
N VAL A 17 22.42 -11.32 -11.20
CA VAL A 17 21.59 -11.26 -9.98
C VAL A 17 21.19 -9.81 -9.68
N MET A 18 22.13 -8.86 -9.73
CA MET A 18 21.85 -7.45 -9.48
C MET A 18 20.90 -6.85 -10.53
N THR A 19 21.07 -7.20 -11.80
CA THR A 19 20.14 -6.81 -12.87
C THR A 19 18.74 -7.37 -12.61
N GLY A 20 18.64 -8.64 -12.19
CA GLY A 20 17.36 -9.24 -11.81
C GLY A 20 16.67 -8.45 -10.70
N ILE A 21 17.38 -8.18 -9.61
CA ILE A 21 16.85 -7.39 -8.48
C ILE A 21 16.36 -6.02 -8.94
N LEU A 22 17.13 -5.32 -9.79
CA LEU A 22 16.74 -4.01 -10.31
C LEU A 22 15.46 -4.08 -11.15
N VAL A 23 15.34 -5.05 -12.06
CA VAL A 23 14.15 -5.20 -12.91
C VAL A 23 12.91 -5.49 -12.07
N PHE A 24 13.01 -6.44 -11.13
CA PHE A 24 11.90 -6.76 -10.22
C PHE A 24 11.52 -5.57 -9.34
N GLY A 25 12.51 -4.85 -8.79
CA GLY A 25 12.26 -3.65 -7.99
C GLY A 25 11.55 -2.55 -8.80
N LEU A 26 11.95 -2.33 -10.04
CA LEU A 26 11.34 -1.32 -10.92
C LEU A 26 9.91 -1.69 -11.30
N MET A 27 9.64 -2.98 -11.57
CA MET A 27 8.28 -3.47 -11.79
C MET A 27 7.41 -3.30 -10.54
N ALA A 28 7.91 -3.70 -9.37
CA ALA A 28 7.20 -3.58 -8.11
C ALA A 28 6.89 -2.11 -7.77
N TYR A 29 7.83 -1.20 -8.01
CA TYR A 29 7.63 0.23 -7.80
C TYR A 29 6.49 0.79 -8.66
N ARG A 30 6.38 0.35 -9.92
CA ARG A 30 5.27 0.76 -10.81
C ARG A 30 3.93 0.15 -10.42
N LEU A 31 3.95 -1.04 -9.84
CA LEU A 31 2.74 -1.75 -9.41
C LEU A 31 2.24 -1.27 -8.04
N LEU A 32 3.03 -0.49 -7.33
CA LEU A 32 2.65 0.04 -6.03
C LEU A 32 1.57 1.12 -6.21
N SER A 33 0.32 0.76 -5.89
CA SER A 33 -0.81 1.68 -5.91
C SER A 33 -0.60 2.80 -4.90
N VAL A 34 -0.62 4.05 -5.37
CA VAL A 34 -0.56 5.23 -4.51
C VAL A 34 -1.98 5.64 -4.15
N SER A 35 -2.35 5.49 -2.87
CA SER A 35 -3.65 5.93 -2.36
C SER A 35 -3.57 7.39 -1.93
N ASN A 36 -3.81 8.32 -2.86
CA ASN A 36 -3.74 9.78 -2.61
C ASN A 36 -4.80 10.27 -1.60
N LEU A 37 -5.89 9.52 -1.46
CA LEU A 37 -6.89 9.69 -0.41
C LEU A 37 -6.95 8.35 0.32
N PRO A 38 -6.26 8.17 1.46
CA PRO A 38 -6.59 7.03 2.31
C PRO A 38 -8.09 7.12 2.58
N ASN A 39 -8.82 6.01 2.39
CA ASN A 39 -10.23 5.99 2.70
C ASN A 39 -10.35 6.17 4.21
N VAL A 40 -10.49 7.43 4.63
CA VAL A 40 -10.84 7.76 6.01
C VAL A 40 -12.31 7.42 6.07
N ASP A 41 -12.60 6.15 6.33
CA ASP A 41 -13.95 5.72 6.69
C ASP A 41 -14.29 6.53 7.95
N PHE A 42 -14.96 7.67 7.77
CA PHE A 42 -15.57 8.41 8.87
C PHE A 42 -16.86 7.67 9.18
N PRO A 43 -16.93 6.82 10.23
CA PRO A 43 -18.13 6.06 10.52
C PRO A 43 -19.20 7.04 11.01
N THR A 44 -19.95 7.59 10.07
CA THR A 44 -21.01 8.55 10.38
C THR A 44 -22.24 7.73 10.71
N ILE A 45 -22.53 7.55 11.99
CA ILE A 45 -23.76 6.86 12.43
C ILE A 45 -24.91 7.83 12.16
N GLN A 46 -25.69 7.56 11.11
CA GLN A 46 -26.86 8.37 10.77
C GLN A 46 -28.08 7.82 11.50
N VAL A 47 -28.44 8.46 12.63
CA VAL A 47 -29.64 8.12 13.40
C VAL A 47 -30.82 8.90 12.83
N ASN A 48 -31.72 8.21 12.11
CA ASN A 48 -32.98 8.78 11.66
C ASN A 48 -34.09 8.37 12.63
N ALA A 49 -34.66 9.33 13.35
CA ALA A 49 -35.86 9.13 14.17
C ALA A 49 -37.02 9.88 13.52
N SER A 50 -37.99 9.16 12.96
CA SER A 50 -39.23 9.73 12.44
C SER A 50 -40.39 9.34 13.36
N LEU A 51 -40.98 10.32 14.04
CA LEU A 51 -42.22 10.15 14.81
C LEU A 51 -43.37 10.81 14.05
N PRO A 52 -44.31 10.05 13.45
CA PRO A 52 -45.48 10.62 12.80
C PRO A 52 -46.38 11.26 13.85
N GLY A 53 -46.59 12.58 13.77
CA GLY A 53 -47.51 13.31 14.65
C GLY A 53 -46.86 14.09 15.80
N ALA A 54 -45.54 14.25 15.85
CA ALA A 54 -44.89 15.14 16.81
C ALA A 54 -45.05 16.61 16.41
N SER A 55 -45.61 17.45 17.29
CA SER A 55 -45.58 18.90 17.10
C SER A 55 -44.15 19.41 17.34
N PRO A 56 -43.69 20.47 16.63
CA PRO A 56 -42.31 20.93 16.70
C PRO A 56 -41.85 21.40 18.08
N GLU A 57 -42.76 21.58 19.05
CA GLU A 57 -42.41 21.99 20.41
C GLU A 57 -41.89 20.84 21.30
N THR A 58 -42.02 19.58 20.87
CA THR A 58 -41.62 18.38 21.66
C THR A 58 -40.50 17.54 21.04
N MET A 59 -39.94 18.00 19.92
CA MET A 59 -38.76 17.39 19.26
C MET A 59 -37.46 18.05 19.71
#